data_AF-A0A958LCH8-F1
#
_entry.id   AF-A0A958LCH8-F1
#
_cell.length_a   1.000
_cell.length_b   1.000
_cell.length_c   1.000
_cell.angle_alpha   90.00
_cell.angle_beta   90.00
_cell.angle_gamma   90.00
#
_symmetry.space_group_name_H-M   'P 1'
#
loop_
_entity.id
_entity.type
_entity.pdbx_description
1 polymer ?
#
loop_
_entity_poly.entity_id
_entity_poly.type
_entity_poly.pdbx_seq_one_letter_code
_entity_poly.pdbx_strand_id
1 'polypeptide(L)'
;MFDSEEARKGTTEELRMPQLRRLIKSGALYELGFRARKSLPFPCTKYMQLIFESALARVQRDSKVVIHGYLVEGGHVHLMLSARDADQCRKFYGELQKALTDAVKRLLGRKYLNIWEGRVYLAEIPTLEDAINKFAYIFGNPAKDDQESSVDRYPGISSWAG
;
A
#
# COMPACT_ATOMS: atom_id res chain seq x y z
N MET A 1 13.14 57.83 16.05
CA MET A 1 12.32 58.53 15.04
C MET A 1 13.12 58.39 13.74
N PHE A 2 12.96 57.34 12.96
CA PHE A 2 11.75 56.79 12.35
C PHE A 2 11.65 55.25 12.44
N ASP A 3 10.43 54.77 12.18
CA ASP A 3 9.82 53.42 12.27
C ASP A 3 10.65 52.23 11.75
N SER A 4 10.62 51.05 12.39
CA SER A 4 9.55 50.03 12.55
C SER A 4 9.11 49.34 11.26
N GLU A 5 9.25 48.00 11.25
CA GLU A 5 8.30 47.06 10.65
C GLU A 5 7.96 47.15 9.15
N GLU A 6 8.83 46.67 8.26
CA GLU A 6 8.35 46.12 6.98
C GLU A 6 9.32 45.10 6.35
N ALA A 7 9.42 43.93 6.96
CA ALA A 7 10.01 42.75 6.31
C ALA A 7 9.37 41.47 6.86
N ARG A 8 8.03 41.39 6.78
CA ARG A 8 7.26 40.19 7.08
C ARG A 8 6.47 39.78 5.85
N LYS A 9 6.56 38.48 5.53
CA LYS A 9 5.73 37.68 4.60
C LYS A 9 6.25 37.53 3.17
N GLY A 10 7.38 36.84 3.03
CA GLY A 10 7.55 35.93 1.89
C GLY A 10 6.70 34.68 2.16
N THR A 11 5.50 34.62 1.60
CA THR A 11 4.67 33.42 1.58
C THR A 11 5.33 32.37 0.70
N THR A 12 5.90 31.33 1.33
CA THR A 12 6.24 30.08 0.65
C THR A 12 4.94 29.35 0.33
N GLU A 13 4.20 29.83 -0.67
CA GLU A 13 3.26 28.96 -1.38
C GLU A 13 4.12 27.94 -2.12
N GLU A 14 4.33 26.77 -1.51
CA GLU A 14 4.72 25.58 -2.26
C GLU A 14 3.77 25.47 -3.45
N LEU A 15 4.28 25.69 -4.65
CA LEU A 15 3.64 25.37 -5.92
C LEU A 15 3.18 23.91 -5.86
N ARG A 16 1.92 23.70 -5.43
CA ARG A 16 1.25 22.41 -5.53
C ARG A 16 1.02 22.16 -7.01
N MET A 17 1.99 21.53 -7.66
CA MET A 17 1.84 21.08 -9.03
C MET A 17 0.52 20.30 -9.15
N PRO A 18 -0.36 20.63 -10.11
CA PRO A 18 -1.58 19.88 -10.32
C PRO A 18 -1.19 18.44 -10.62
N GLN A 19 -1.69 17.53 -9.80
CA GLN A 19 -1.26 16.15 -9.90
C GLN A 19 -1.97 15.46 -11.05
N LEU A 20 -1.16 14.84 -11.91
CA LEU A 20 -1.62 14.07 -13.05
C LEU A 20 -2.60 12.99 -12.56
N ARG A 21 -3.77 12.94 -13.19
CA ARG A 21 -4.74 11.87 -12.95
C ARG A 21 -4.10 10.55 -13.39
N ARG A 22 -4.13 9.55 -12.51
CA ARG A 22 -3.71 8.19 -12.88
C ARG A 22 -4.66 7.64 -13.93
N LEU A 23 -4.09 7.27 -15.08
CA LEU A 23 -4.76 6.42 -16.05
C LEU A 23 -4.66 4.98 -15.55
N ILE A 24 -5.81 4.34 -15.36
CA ILE A 24 -5.90 2.92 -15.01
C ILE A 24 -6.69 2.27 -16.14
N LYS A 25 -6.02 1.39 -16.87
CA LYS A 25 -6.57 0.66 -18.01
C LYS A 25 -7.28 -0.58 -17.50
N SER A 26 -8.50 -0.79 -18.00
CA SER A 26 -9.26 -2.01 -17.71
C SER A 26 -8.45 -3.26 -18.08
N GLY A 27 -8.35 -4.20 -17.15
CA GLY A 27 -7.70 -5.50 -17.36
C GLY A 27 -6.18 -5.48 -17.33
N ALA A 28 -5.53 -4.32 -17.31
CA ALA A 28 -4.08 -4.24 -17.16
C ALA A 28 -3.64 -4.68 -15.76
N LEU A 29 -2.42 -5.19 -15.67
CA LEU A 29 -1.78 -5.59 -14.43
C LEU A 29 -1.09 -4.39 -13.78
N TYR A 30 -1.20 -4.28 -12.47
CA TYR A 30 -0.60 -3.22 -11.67
C TYR A 30 0.10 -3.77 -10.43
N GLU A 31 1.21 -3.13 -10.06
CA GLU A 31 1.72 -3.15 -8.70
C GLU A 31 1.06 -2.02 -7.91
N LEU A 32 0.33 -2.39 -6.86
CA LEU A 32 -0.25 -1.50 -5.86
C LEU A 32 0.64 -1.54 -4.61
N GLY A 33 1.25 -0.39 -4.26
CA GLY A 33 2.09 -0.25 -3.08
C GLY A 33 1.52 0.76 -2.08
N PHE A 34 1.56 0.50 -0.78
CA PHE A 34 1.32 1.54 0.23
C PHE A 34 2.01 1.24 1.56
N ARG A 35 2.37 2.30 2.28
CA ARG A 35 3.26 2.22 3.44
C ARG A 35 2.59 2.77 4.70
N ALA A 36 2.80 2.07 5.80
CA ALA A 36 2.48 2.54 7.14
C ALA A 36 3.47 3.63 7.59
N ARG A 37 2.99 4.61 8.36
CA ARG A 37 3.82 5.66 8.96
C ARG A 37 4.99 5.04 9.71
N LYS A 38 6.16 5.70 9.66
CA LYS A 38 7.48 5.31 10.20
C LYS A 38 7.55 4.77 11.66
N SER A 39 6.43 4.60 12.36
CA SER A 39 6.34 4.04 13.72
C SER A 39 5.32 2.91 13.89
N LEU A 40 4.61 2.50 12.84
CA LEU A 40 3.61 1.43 12.89
C LEU A 40 4.10 0.22 12.09
N PRO A 41 4.94 -0.66 12.67
CA PRO A 41 5.22 -1.93 12.02
C PRO A 41 3.90 -2.70 11.85
N PHE A 42 3.73 -3.37 10.72
CA PHE A 42 2.82 -4.50 10.62
C PHE A 42 3.61 -5.72 11.09
N PRO A 43 3.63 -6.05 12.40
CA PRO A 43 4.49 -7.10 12.88
C PRO A 43 4.12 -8.43 12.22
N CYS A 44 5.12 -9.19 11.78
CA CYS A 44 4.99 -10.52 11.20
C CYS A 44 4.47 -11.51 12.25
N THR A 45 3.16 -11.44 12.51
CA THR A 45 2.45 -12.27 13.48
C THR A 45 1.23 -12.86 12.81
N LYS A 46 0.83 -14.06 13.24
CA LYS A 46 -0.39 -14.73 12.76
C LYS A 46 -1.65 -13.87 12.95
N TYR A 47 -1.69 -13.05 14.01
CA TYR A 47 -2.80 -12.12 14.25
C TYR A 47 -2.87 -11.02 13.18
N MET A 48 -1.73 -10.42 12.83
CA MET A 48 -1.70 -9.40 11.79
C MET A 48 -1.95 -9.99 10.41
N GLN A 49 -1.46 -11.21 10.14
CA GLN A 49 -1.81 -11.95 8.94
C GLN A 49 -3.32 -12.15 8.83
N LEU A 50 -3.95 -12.67 9.88
CA LEU A 50 -5.39 -12.87 9.93
C LEU A 50 -6.17 -11.56 9.72
N ILE A 51 -5.74 -10.47 10.35
CA ILE A 51 -6.35 -9.14 10.15
C ILE A 51 -6.23 -8.70 8.69
N PHE A 52 -5.06 -8.87 8.10
CA PHE A 52 -4.80 -8.46 6.71
C PHE A 52 -5.63 -9.27 5.73
N GLU A 53 -5.59 -10.60 5.82
CA GLU A 53 -6.34 -11.50 4.96
C GLU A 53 -7.85 -11.34 5.14
N SER A 54 -8.33 -11.13 6.38
CA SER A 54 -9.74 -10.82 6.64
C SER A 54 -10.17 -9.49 6.00
N ALA A 55 -9.32 -8.47 6.04
CA ALA A 55 -9.58 -7.20 5.38
C ALA A 55 -9.57 -7.35 3.85
N LEU A 56 -8.63 -8.12 3.31
CA LEU A 56 -8.51 -8.40 1.88
C LEU A 56 -9.75 -9.13 1.37
N ALA A 57 -10.12 -10.24 2.02
CA ALA A 57 -11.32 -11.02 1.71
C ALA A 57 -12.60 -10.18 1.80
N ARG A 58 -12.68 -9.26 2.79
CA ARG A 58 -13.82 -8.35 2.93
C ARG A 58 -13.95 -7.39 1.75
N VAL A 59 -12.85 -6.82 1.29
CA VAL A 59 -12.85 -5.80 0.24
C VAL A 59 -12.98 -6.44 -1.16
N GLN A 60 -12.56 -7.70 -1.29
CA GLN A 60 -12.63 -8.46 -2.54
C GLN A 60 -14.05 -8.95 -2.90
N ARG A 61 -15.02 -8.95 -1.97
CA ARG A 61 -16.37 -9.52 -2.17
C ARG A 61 -17.10 -9.07 -3.43
N ASP A 62 -16.88 -7.83 -3.87
CA ASP A 62 -17.56 -7.27 -5.06
C ASP A 62 -16.76 -7.43 -6.35
N SER A 63 -15.69 -8.25 -6.35
CA SER A 63 -14.83 -8.51 -7.52
C SER A 63 -14.27 -7.23 -8.17
N LYS A 64 -13.97 -6.21 -7.36
CA LYS A 64 -13.46 -4.89 -7.82
C LYS A 64 -12.13 -5.01 -8.57
N VAL A 65 -11.31 -5.97 -8.14
CA VAL A 65 -10.00 -6.30 -8.69
C VAL A 65 -9.81 -7.82 -8.67
N VAL A 66 -8.91 -8.33 -9.51
CA VAL A 66 -8.35 -9.68 -9.41
C VAL A 66 -6.98 -9.56 -8.77
N ILE A 67 -6.76 -10.27 -7.66
CA ILE A 67 -5.47 -10.28 -6.94
C ILE A 67 -4.67 -11.47 -7.45
N HIS A 68 -3.46 -11.23 -7.92
CA HIS A 68 -2.53 -12.23 -8.44
C HIS A 68 -1.45 -12.60 -7.41
N GLY A 69 -1.18 -11.72 -6.44
CA GLY A 69 -0.33 -12.01 -5.30
C GLY A 69 -0.10 -10.80 -4.40
N TYR A 70 0.45 -11.02 -3.22
CA TYR A 70 0.79 -9.95 -2.28
C TYR A 70 1.95 -10.32 -1.34
N LEU A 71 2.62 -9.29 -0.84
CA LEU A 71 3.63 -9.35 0.20
C LEU A 71 3.50 -8.13 1.12
N VAL A 72 3.60 -8.33 2.43
CA VAL A 72 3.70 -7.26 3.42
C VAL A 72 5.02 -7.35 4.13
N GLU A 73 5.80 -6.29 4.06
CA GLU A 73 7.17 -6.22 4.53
C GLU A 73 7.40 -4.97 5.38
N GLY A 74 7.68 -5.12 6.68
CA GLY A 74 8.04 -3.98 7.54
C GLY A 74 7.02 -2.84 7.60
N GLY A 75 5.76 -3.09 7.21
CA GLY A 75 4.69 -2.09 7.07
C GLY A 75 4.53 -1.50 5.66
N HIS A 76 5.30 -1.97 4.67
CA HIS A 76 5.10 -1.73 3.25
C HIS A 76 4.30 -2.89 2.65
N VAL A 77 3.19 -2.57 1.99
CA VAL A 77 2.32 -3.55 1.35
C VAL A 77 2.51 -3.49 -0.15
N HIS A 78 2.78 -4.63 -0.78
CA HIS A 78 2.81 -4.82 -2.23
C HIS A 78 1.66 -5.76 -2.63
N LEU A 79 0.81 -5.35 -3.56
CA LEU A 79 -0.19 -6.21 -4.20
C LEU A 79 -0.01 -6.18 -5.72
N MET A 80 -0.06 -7.36 -6.33
CA MET A 80 -0.14 -7.56 -7.77
C MET A 80 -1.61 -7.77 -8.12
N LEU A 81 -2.21 -6.86 -8.87
CA LEU A 81 -3.64 -6.92 -9.17
C LEU A 81 -3.97 -6.42 -10.57
N SER A 82 -5.06 -6.92 -11.14
CA SER A 82 -5.70 -6.28 -12.29
C SER A 82 -7.03 -5.66 -11.87
N ALA A 83 -7.31 -4.47 -12.39
CA ALA A 83 -8.54 -3.74 -12.08
C ALA A 83 -9.47 -3.70 -13.30
N ARG A 84 -10.78 -3.76 -13.05
CA ARG A 84 -11.79 -3.57 -14.11
C ARG A 84 -11.79 -2.15 -14.64
N ASP A 85 -11.66 -1.18 -13.74
CA ASP A 85 -11.58 0.22 -14.10
C ASP A 85 -10.88 1.02 -12.99
N ALA A 86 -10.65 2.30 -13.29
CA ALA A 86 -9.97 3.21 -12.39
C ALA A 86 -10.71 3.42 -11.07
N ASP A 87 -12.03 3.47 -11.09
CA ASP A 87 -12.83 3.77 -9.90
C ASP A 87 -12.95 2.57 -8.97
N GLN A 88 -13.05 1.36 -9.53
CA GLN A 88 -13.01 0.11 -8.77
C GLN A 88 -11.63 -0.09 -8.13
N CYS A 89 -10.55 0.21 -8.83
CA CYS A 89 -9.20 0.18 -8.24
C CYS A 89 -9.08 1.16 -7.06
N ARG A 90 -9.58 2.40 -7.23
CA ARG A 90 -9.58 3.43 -6.18
C ARG A 90 -10.40 3.04 -4.97
N LYS A 91 -11.60 2.52 -5.19
CA LYS A 91 -12.47 1.99 -4.13
C LYS A 91 -11.79 0.84 -3.40
N PHE A 92 -11.20 -0.10 -4.13
CA PHE A 92 -10.50 -1.25 -3.56
C PHE A 92 -9.39 -0.82 -2.58
N TYR A 93 -8.40 -0.03 -3.01
CA TYR A 93 -7.30 0.30 -2.10
C TYR A 93 -7.75 1.22 -0.96
N GLY A 94 -8.74 2.09 -1.18
CA GLY A 94 -9.30 2.95 -0.13
C GLY A 94 -10.08 2.16 0.92
N GLU A 95 -10.89 1.19 0.50
CA GLU A 95 -11.60 0.27 1.38
C GLU A 95 -10.63 -0.65 2.14
N LEU A 96 -9.56 -1.14 1.49
CA LEU A 96 -8.54 -1.97 2.12
C LEU A 96 -7.80 -1.19 3.21
N GLN A 97 -7.31 0.00 2.89
CA GLN A 97 -6.66 0.89 3.86
C GLN A 97 -7.60 1.21 5.04
N LYS A 98 -8.88 1.45 4.77
CA LYS A 98 -9.90 1.70 5.80
C LYS A 98 -10.14 0.47 6.67
N ALA A 99 -10.34 -0.71 6.08
CA ALA A 99 -10.62 -1.95 6.79
C ALA A 99 -9.47 -2.32 7.72
N LEU A 100 -8.22 -2.24 7.23
CA LEU A 100 -7.02 -2.43 8.02
C LEU A 100 -6.93 -1.41 9.17
N THR A 101 -7.19 -0.12 8.89
CA THR A 101 -7.18 0.93 9.93
C THR A 101 -8.22 0.66 11.00
N ASP A 102 -9.44 0.31 10.62
CA ASP A 102 -10.52 0.03 11.56
C ASP A 102 -10.24 -1.22 12.41
N ALA A 103 -9.64 -2.26 11.83
CA ALA A 103 -9.25 -3.48 12.56
C ALA A 103 -8.16 -3.18 13.59
N VAL A 104 -7.06 -2.53 13.18
CA VAL A 104 -5.96 -2.18 14.10
C VAL A 104 -6.42 -1.19 15.16
N LYS A 105 -7.25 -0.20 14.79
CA LYS A 105 -7.85 0.75 15.73
C LYS A 105 -8.64 0.06 16.84
N ARG A 106 -9.45 -0.95 16.49
CA ARG A 106 -10.21 -1.77 17.46
C ARG A 106 -9.27 -2.60 18.34
N LEU A 107 -8.27 -3.25 17.75
CA LEU A 107 -7.28 -4.04 18.47
C LEU A 107 -6.53 -3.21 19.53
N LEU A 108 -6.19 -1.96 19.19
CA LEU A 108 -5.47 -1.04 20.08
C LEU A 108 -6.39 -0.25 21.02
N GLY A 109 -7.71 -0.41 20.96
CA GLY A 109 -8.66 0.38 21.76
C GLY A 109 -8.60 1.89 21.49
N ARG A 110 -8.15 2.33 20.31
CA ARG A 110 -7.98 3.75 19.97
C ARG A 110 -9.27 4.32 19.37
N LYS A 111 -9.60 5.58 19.69
CA LYS A 111 -10.73 6.29 19.02
C LYS A 111 -10.36 6.77 17.61
N TYR A 112 -9.11 7.15 17.41
CA TYR A 112 -8.57 7.63 16.15
C TYR A 112 -7.23 6.96 15.89
N LEU A 113 -6.99 6.60 14.63
CA LEU A 113 -5.72 6.04 14.17
C LEU A 113 -5.50 6.46 12.73
N ASN A 114 -4.31 6.98 12.43
CA ASN A 114 -3.87 7.26 11.08
C ASN A 114 -2.64 6.40 10.80
N ILE A 115 -2.81 5.34 10.01
CA ILE A 115 -1.75 4.38 9.73
C ILE A 115 -0.95 4.80 8.50
N TRP A 116 -1.62 5.25 7.45
CA TRP A 116 -1.02 5.35 6.13
C TRP A 116 -0.32 6.69 5.91
N GLU A 117 0.81 6.66 5.19
CA GLU A 117 1.52 7.85 4.75
C GLU A 117 1.67 7.91 3.24
N GLY A 118 1.87 9.13 2.75
CA GLY A 118 2.11 9.38 1.34
C GLY A 118 0.94 9.01 0.45
N ARG A 119 1.26 8.76 -0.81
CA ARG A 119 0.32 8.28 -1.81
C ARG A 119 0.54 6.79 -2.00
N VAL A 120 -0.57 6.09 -2.21
CA VAL A 120 -0.55 4.76 -2.77
C VAL A 120 0.28 4.76 -4.05
N TYR A 121 1.30 3.92 -4.18
CA TYR A 121 1.99 3.64 -5.42
C TYR A 121 1.10 2.77 -6.32
N LEU A 122 1.03 3.08 -7.60
CA LEU A 122 0.29 2.29 -8.58
C LEU A 122 1.03 2.35 -9.91
N ALA A 123 1.70 1.27 -10.29
CA ALA A 123 2.47 1.18 -11.53
C ALA A 123 1.93 0.09 -12.44
N GLU A 124 1.68 0.44 -13.70
CA GLU A 124 1.28 -0.51 -14.74
C GLU A 124 2.45 -1.45 -15.04
N ILE A 125 2.13 -2.73 -15.24
CA ILE A 125 3.06 -3.78 -15.64
C ILE A 125 2.65 -4.21 -17.04
N PRO A 126 3.38 -3.78 -18.08
CA PRO A 126 2.87 -3.81 -19.45
C PRO A 126 2.99 -5.18 -20.12
N THR A 127 3.93 -6.02 -19.68
CA THR A 127 4.20 -7.32 -20.30
C THR A 127 4.20 -8.46 -19.30
N LEU A 128 4.06 -9.69 -19.82
CA LEU A 128 4.19 -10.91 -19.02
C LEU A 128 5.59 -11.06 -18.42
N GLU A 129 6.63 -10.71 -19.18
CA GLU A 129 8.01 -10.75 -18.69
C GLU A 129 8.21 -9.78 -17.52
N ASP A 130 7.70 -8.55 -17.64
CA ASP A 130 7.71 -7.59 -16.54
C ASP A 130 6.94 -8.10 -15.32
N ALA A 131 5.83 -8.81 -15.54
CA ALA A 131 5.06 -9.43 -14.47
C ALA A 131 5.87 -10.49 -13.73
N ILE A 132 6.51 -11.41 -14.45
CA ILE A 132 7.37 -12.44 -13.88
C ILE A 132 8.53 -11.80 -13.09
N ASN A 133 9.21 -10.82 -13.71
CA ASN A 133 10.31 -10.10 -13.07
C ASN A 133 9.85 -9.36 -11.82
N LYS A 134 8.66 -8.76 -11.83
CA LYS A 134 8.10 -8.06 -10.68
C LYS A 134 7.71 -9.03 -9.56
N PHE A 135 7.11 -10.17 -9.88
CA PHE A 135 6.83 -11.22 -8.89
C PHE A 135 8.11 -11.74 -8.24
N ALA A 136 9.13 -12.05 -9.04
CA ALA A 136 10.43 -12.46 -8.54
C ALA A 136 11.09 -11.37 -7.69
N TYR A 137 10.95 -10.10 -8.07
CA TYR A 137 11.43 -8.98 -7.28
C TYR A 137 10.75 -8.91 -5.92
N ILE A 138 9.41 -8.84 -5.89
CA ILE A 138 8.61 -8.69 -4.67
C ILE A 138 8.87 -9.88 -3.73
N PHE A 139 8.69 -11.11 -4.21
CA PHE A 139 8.91 -12.28 -3.36
C PHE A 139 10.39 -12.49 -3.02
N GLY A 140 11.32 -11.92 -3.79
CA GLY A 140 12.74 -11.88 -3.42
C GLY A 140 13.08 -10.84 -2.35
N ASN A 141 12.19 -9.91 -2.01
CA ASN A 141 12.50 -8.83 -1.07
C ASN A 141 12.90 -9.31 0.34
N PRO A 142 12.24 -10.29 0.96
CA PRO A 142 12.64 -10.74 2.29
C PRO A 142 14.12 -11.16 2.37
N ALA A 143 14.67 -11.71 1.29
CA ALA A 143 16.08 -12.08 1.18
C ALA A 143 17.00 -10.89 0.86
N LYS A 144 16.52 -9.90 0.11
CA LYS A 144 17.28 -8.68 -0.17
C LYS A 144 17.36 -7.73 1.02
N ASP A 145 16.33 -7.71 1.85
CA ASP A 145 16.18 -6.82 3.00
C ASP A 145 16.66 -7.50 4.31
N ASP A 146 17.41 -8.60 4.19
CA ASP A 146 17.98 -9.39 5.30
C ASP A 146 16.93 -9.82 6.36
N GLN A 147 15.67 -9.97 5.96
CA GLN A 147 14.61 -10.45 6.85
C GLN A 147 14.62 -11.97 6.95
N GLU A 148 14.78 -12.65 5.82
CA GLU A 148 14.86 -14.10 5.74
C GLU A 148 15.64 -14.59 4.53
N SER A 149 16.25 -15.76 4.62
CA SER A 149 17.07 -16.33 3.51
C SER A 149 16.30 -16.69 2.23
N SER A 150 14.97 -16.88 2.31
CA SER A 150 14.10 -17.08 1.15
C SER A 150 12.65 -16.75 1.49
N VAL A 151 11.82 -16.54 0.47
CA VAL A 151 10.38 -16.32 0.64
C VAL A 151 9.67 -17.51 1.29
N ASP A 152 10.15 -18.74 1.07
CA ASP A 152 9.60 -19.95 1.70
C ASP A 152 9.71 -19.93 3.23
N ARG A 153 10.68 -19.17 3.74
CA ARG A 153 10.94 -19.03 5.17
C ARG A 153 10.33 -17.74 5.73
N TYR A 154 9.79 -16.88 4.88
CA TYR A 154 9.29 -15.58 5.31
C TYR A 154 8.10 -15.73 6.26
N PRO A 155 8.22 -15.34 7.55
CA PRO A 155 7.14 -15.49 8.53
C PRO A 155 6.08 -14.39 8.42
N GLY A 156 6.30 -13.41 7.54
CA GLY A 156 5.38 -12.31 7.31
C GLY A 156 4.21 -12.69 6.41
N ILE A 157 3.45 -11.66 6.04
CA ILE A 157 2.20 -11.86 5.30
C ILE A 157 2.54 -11.94 3.82
N SER A 158 2.31 -13.09 3.20
CA SER A 158 2.53 -13.28 1.76
C SER A 158 1.52 -14.27 1.17
N SER A 159 1.32 -14.19 -0.14
CA SER A 159 0.54 -15.19 -0.89
C SER A 159 1.41 -16.32 -1.46
N TRP A 160 2.71 -16.40 -1.11
CA TRP A 160 3.63 -17.41 -1.65
C TRP A 160 3.37 -18.80 -1.07
N ALA A 161 3.13 -18.89 0.23
CA ALA A 161 2.92 -20.15 0.95
C ALA A 161 1.43 -20.55 1.09
N GLY A 162 0.57 -19.99 0.24
CA GLY A 162 -0.88 -20.20 0.25
C GLY A 162 -1.34 -21.50 -0.40
#